data_AF-A0A961VDC0-F1
#
_entry.id   AF-A0A961VDC0-F1
#
_cell.length_a   1.000
_cell.length_b   1.000
_cell.length_c   1.000
_cell.angle_alpha   90.00
_cell.angle_beta   90.00
_cell.angle_gamma   90.00
#
_symmetry.space_group_name_H-M   'P 1'
#
loop_
_entity.id
_entity.type
_entity.pdbx_description
1 polymer ?
#
loop_
_entity_poly.entity_id
_entity_poly.type
_entity_poly.pdbx_seq_one_letter_code
_entity_poly.pdbx_strand_id
1 'polypeptide(L)' 'MALASKARFSLGSVGKFFHDTARTIAIARDANILAGMPDEAFRARGTTREQAIRALISTL' A
#
# COMPACT_ATOMS: atom_id res chain seq x y z
N MET A 1 -3.19 -11.18 -37.58
CA MET A 1 -3.71 -10.35 -36.47
C MET A 1 -3.40 -10.92 -35.07
N ALA A 2 -2.19 -11.46 -34.81
CA ALA A 2 -1.87 -12.12 -33.51
C ALA A 2 -0.84 -11.37 -32.63
N LEU A 3 0.00 -10.49 -33.20
CA LEU A 3 1.04 -9.77 -32.42
C LEU A 3 0.47 -8.69 -31.48
N ALA A 4 -0.59 -7.98 -31.90
CA ALA A 4 -1.16 -6.88 -31.12
C ALA A 4 -1.83 -7.33 -29.81
N SER A 5 -2.31 -8.59 -29.75
CA SER A 5 -2.98 -9.14 -28.55
C SER A 5 -1.98 -9.52 -27.45
N LYS A 6 -0.83 -10.12 -27.81
CA LYS A 6 0.25 -10.44 -26.86
C LYS A 6 0.91 -9.20 -26.25
N ALA A 7 1.11 -8.15 -27.06
CA ALA A 7 1.71 -6.90 -26.58
C ALA A 7 0.81 -6.19 -25.55
N ARG A 8 -0.51 -6.18 -25.75
CA ARG A 8 -1.48 -5.64 -24.79
C ARG A 8 -1.52 -6.40 -23.47
N PHE A 9 -1.41 -7.73 -23.52
CA PHE A 9 -1.40 -8.57 -22.31
C PHE A 9 -0.14 -8.37 -21.47
N SER A 10 1.03 -8.25 -22.10
CA SER A 10 2.31 -8.03 -21.42
C SER A 10 2.43 -6.64 -20.79
N LEU A 11 1.96 -5.58 -21.45
CA LEU A 11 1.94 -4.24 -20.87
C LEU A 11 0.93 -4.12 -19.71
N GLY A 12 -0.21 -4.81 -19.82
CA GLY A 12 -1.22 -4.86 -18.75
C GLY A 12 -0.74 -5.61 -17.50
N SER A 13 -0.04 -6.75 -17.67
CA SER A 13 0.49 -7.52 -16.54
C SER A 13 1.66 -6.82 -15.85
N VAL A 14 2.56 -6.19 -16.62
CA VAL A 14 3.67 -5.41 -16.08
C VAL A 14 3.15 -4.16 -15.37
N GLY A 15 2.18 -3.45 -15.95
CA GLY A 15 1.52 -2.32 -15.30
C GLY A 15 0.84 -2.71 -13.99
N LYS A 16 0.14 -3.86 -13.95
CA LYS A 16 -0.45 -4.40 -12.73
C LYS A 16 0.62 -4.78 -11.69
N PHE A 17 1.73 -5.41 -12.09
CA PHE A 17 2.81 -5.78 -11.18
C PHE A 17 3.46 -4.55 -10.53
N PHE A 18 3.77 -3.51 -11.31
CA PHE A 18 4.30 -2.26 -10.78
C PHE A 18 3.28 -1.53 -9.91
N HIS A 19 1.99 -1.56 -10.27
CA HIS A 19 0.92 -1.00 -9.44
C HIS A 19 0.81 -1.71 -8.09
N ASP A 20 0.81 -3.05 -8.07
CA ASP A 20 0.72 -3.86 -6.85
C ASP A 20 1.99 -3.70 -5.99
N THR A 21 3.16 -3.57 -6.62
CA THR A 21 4.43 -3.29 -5.94
C THR A 21 4.45 -1.87 -5.34
N ALA A 22 4.03 -0.86 -6.10
CA ALA A 22 3.95 0.52 -5.62
C ALA A 22 2.97 0.66 -4.45
N ARG A 23 1.83 -0.05 -4.52
CA ARG A 23 0.87 -0.15 -3.40
C ARG A 23 1.54 -0.77 -2.17
N THR A 24 2.28 -1.86 -2.34
CA THR A 24 2.98 -2.53 -1.24
C THR A 24 4.04 -1.62 -0.60
N ILE A 25 4.83 -0.90 -1.40
CA ILE A 25 5.84 0.05 -0.93
C ILE A 25 5.19 1.22 -0.19
N ALA A 26 4.08 1.76 -0.71
CA ALA A 26 3.34 2.84 -0.06
C ALA A 26 2.85 2.41 1.33
N ILE A 27 2.28 1.21 1.44
CA ILE A 27 1.80 0.66 2.72
C ILE A 27 2.95 0.42 3.69
N ALA A 28 4.07 -0.14 3.22
CA ALA A 28 5.25 -0.33 4.07
C ALA A 28 5.80 1.00 4.59
N ARG A 29 5.77 2.05 3.76
CA ARG A 29 6.19 3.40 4.15
C ARG A 29 5.25 3.99 5.20
N ASP A 30 3.94 3.88 5.00
CA ASP A 30 2.94 4.38 5.93
C ASP A 30 3.01 3.63 7.26
N ALA A 31 3.21 2.30 7.24
CA ALA A 31 3.43 1.51 8.44
C ALA A 31 4.69 1.95 9.20
N ASN A 32 5.79 2.23 8.49
CA ASN A 32 7.03 2.72 9.10
C ASN A 32 6.85 4.11 9.73
N ILE A 33 6.10 5.00 9.08
CA ILE A 33 5.76 6.32 9.62
C ILE A 33 4.91 6.17 10.89
N LEU A 34 3.90 5.30 10.88
CA LEU A 34 3.06 5.04 12.06
C LEU A 34 3.86 4.39 13.21
N ALA A 35 4.81 3.50 12.89
CA ALA A 35 5.68 2.89 13.89
C ALA A 35 6.61 3.92 14.57
N GLY A 36 7.10 4.91 13.81
CA GLY A 36 7.95 5.98 14.32
C GLY A 36 7.21 7.11 15.05
N MET A 37 5.88 7.15 15.01
CA MET A 37 5.11 8.19 15.70
C MET A 37 5.03 7.93 17.21
N PRO A 38 5.13 9.00 18.03
CA PRO A 38 4.93 8.92 19.47
C PRO A 38 3.47 8.54 19.79
N ASP A 39 3.27 7.76 20.86
CA ASP A 39 1.93 7.30 21.28
C ASP A 39 0.95 8.44 21.57
N GLU A 40 1.48 9.60 21.97
CA GLU A 40 0.72 10.83 22.20
C GLU A 40 -0.01 11.32 20.95
N ALA A 41 0.59 11.18 19.76
CA ALA A 41 -0.04 11.57 18.50
C ALA A 41 -1.29 10.72 18.20
N PHE A 42 -1.27 9.44 18.58
CA PHE A 42 -2.42 8.55 18.45
C PHE A 42 -3.49 8.88 19.50
N ARG A 43 -3.08 9.07 20.76
CA ARG A 43 -3.99 9.45 21.85
C ARG A 43 -4.71 10.76 21.59
N ALA A 44 -4.02 11.77 21.05
CA ALA A 44 -4.61 13.05 20.65
C ALA A 44 -5.71 12.90 19.60
N ARG A 45 -5.63 11.86 18.76
CA ARG A 45 -6.66 11.51 17.76
C ARG A 45 -7.70 10.51 18.30
N GLY A 46 -7.66 10.17 19.58
CA GLY A 46 -8.57 9.19 20.19
C GLY A 46 -8.38 7.76 19.68
N THR A 47 -7.19 7.43 19.17
CA THR A 47 -6.87 6.10 18.64
C THR A 47 -5.59 5.54 19.27
N THR A 48 -5.21 4.32 18.90
CA THR A 48 -3.94 3.69 19.29
C THR A 48 -3.08 3.38 18.09
N ARG A 49 -1.77 3.23 18.30
CA ARG A 49 -0.83 2.80 17.24
C ARG A 49 -1.30 1.50 16.58
N GLU A 50 -1.72 0.53 17.37
CA GLU A 50 -2.21 -0.77 16.89
C GLU A 50 -3.48 -0.66 16.05
N GLN A 51 -4.42 0.21 16.45
CA GLN A 51 -5.63 0.47 15.67
C GLN A 51 -5.30 1.14 14.33
N ALA A 52 -4.37 2.11 14.32
CA ALA A 52 -3.94 2.77 13.09
C ALA A 52 -3.23 1.80 12.14
N ILE A 53 -2.37 0.93 12.66
CA ILE A 53 -1.69 -0.11 11.86
C ILE A 53 -2.71 -1.14 11.34
N ARG A 54 -3.66 -1.59 12.17
CA ARG A 54 -4.74 -2.48 11.70
C ARG A 54 -5.62 -1.84 10.63
N ALA A 55 -5.96 -0.57 10.79
CA ALA A 55 -6.73 0.17 9.79
C ALA A 55 -5.98 0.24 8.46
N LEU A 56 -4.66 0.49 8.49
CA LEU A 56 -3.82 0.48 7.29
C LEU A 56 -3.83 -0.89 6.61
N ILE A 57 -3.65 -1.98 7.37
CA ILE A 57 -3.67 -3.35 6.81
C ILE A 57 -5.06 -3.71 6.25
N SER A 58 -6.14 -3.24 6.88
CA SER A 58 -7.51 -3.50 6.41
C SER A 58 -7.87 -2.81 5.10
N THR A 59 -7.05 -1.89 4.60
CA THR A 59 -7.24 -1.23 3.29
C THR A 59 -6.62 -2.00 2.11
N LEU A 60 -5.95 -3.13 2.40
CA LEU A 60 -5.48 -4.11 1.41
C LEU A 60 -6.63 -4.96 0.88
#